data_AF-A2SQA4-F1
#
_entry.id   AF-A2SQA4-F1
#
_cell.length_a   1.000
_cell.length_b   1.000
_cell.length_c   1.000
_cell.angle_alpha   90.00
_cell.angle_beta   90.00
_cell.angle_gamma   90.00
#
_symmetry.space_group_name_H-M   'P 1'
#
loop_
_entity.id
_entity.type
_entity.pdbx_description
1 polymer ?
#
loop_
_entity_poly.entity_id
_entity_poly.type
_entity_poly.pdbx_seq_one_letter_code
_entity_poly.pdbx_strand_id
1 'polypeptide(L)' 'MNLSGKPEEAKFMYAAWLSGIMSNGEPAFASQCIQCEECLEKCPQHLEIPTLLECVVKELEEPDLKERLDMIKSMFRQT' A
#
# COMPACT_ATOMS: atom_id res chain seq x y z
N MET A 1 -8.10 -4.46 12.21
CA MET A 1 -6.83 -3.73 12.05
C MET A 1 -7.16 -2.26 12.06
N ASN A 2 -6.80 -1.59 13.14
CA ASN A 2 -7.09 -0.20 13.40
C ASN A 2 -5.85 0.60 13.01
N LEU A 3 -5.98 1.52 12.03
CA LEU A 3 -4.95 2.52 11.69
C LEU A 3 -4.80 3.59 12.79
N SER A 4 -5.06 3.23 14.05
CA SER A 4 -5.02 4.12 15.22
C SER A 4 -3.63 4.21 15.86
N GLY A 5 -2.61 3.66 15.19
CA GLY A 5 -1.20 3.72 15.61
C GLY A 5 -0.51 5.00 15.14
N LYS A 6 0.76 5.17 15.54
CA LYS A 6 1.60 6.28 15.06
C LYS A 6 1.73 6.21 13.53
N PRO A 7 1.82 7.33 12.79
CA PRO A 7 1.87 7.33 11.32
C PRO A 7 2.91 6.39 10.71
N GLU A 8 4.08 6.28 11.35
CA GLU A 8 5.17 5.40 10.89
C GLU A 8 4.85 3.91 11.04
N GLU A 9 4.09 3.54 12.07
CA GLU A 9 3.63 2.16 12.24
C GLU A 9 2.60 1.80 11.15
N ALA A 10 1.67 2.71 10.85
CA ALA A 10 0.70 2.52 9.77
C ALA A 10 1.39 2.34 8.41
N LYS A 11 2.40 3.18 8.11
CA LYS A 11 3.27 3.08 6.93
C LYS A 11 4.03 1.77 6.85
N PHE A 12 4.60 1.30 7.95
CA PHE A 12 5.29 0.01 7.98
C PHE A 12 4.33 -1.15 7.75
N MET A 13 3.19 -1.15 8.44
CA MET A 13 2.17 -2.19 8.29
C MET A 13 1.64 -2.23 6.87
N TYR A 14 1.28 -1.08 6.29
CA TYR A 14 0.90 -0.96 4.88
C TYR A 14 1.91 -1.65 3.96
N ALA A 15 3.21 -1.34 4.12
CA ALA A 15 4.27 -1.94 3.33
C ALA A 15 4.36 -3.46 3.56
N ALA A 16 4.25 -3.93 4.81
CA ALA A 16 4.33 -5.35 5.14
C ALA A 16 3.20 -6.17 4.48
N TRP A 17 1.95 -5.73 4.64
CA TRP A 17 0.78 -6.43 4.11
C TRP A 17 0.73 -6.46 2.58
N LEU A 18 1.11 -5.36 1.93
CA LEU A 18 0.97 -5.21 0.48
C LEU A 18 2.24 -5.53 -0.31
N SER A 19 3.35 -5.87 0.36
CA SER A 19 4.63 -6.24 -0.28
C SER A 19 4.60 -7.53 -1.09
N GLY A 20 3.55 -8.34 -0.96
CA GLY A 20 3.49 -9.67 -1.59
C GLY A 20 4.22 -10.77 -0.80
N ILE A 21 5.01 -10.41 0.22
CA ILE A 21 5.87 -11.37 0.94
C ILE A 21 5.07 -12.42 1.74
N MET A 22 3.85 -12.07 2.15
CA MET A 22 2.93 -12.95 2.89
C MET A 22 1.81 -13.53 1.99
N SER A 23 1.82 -13.26 0.69
CA SER A 23 0.79 -13.68 -0.26
C SER A 23 1.38 -14.56 -1.37
N ASN A 24 1.05 -14.28 -2.63
CA ASN A 24 1.52 -15.02 -3.81
C ASN A 24 2.82 -14.43 -4.41
N GLY A 25 3.52 -13.57 -3.67
CA GLY A 25 4.74 -12.90 -4.13
C GLY A 25 4.51 -11.63 -4.94
N GLU A 26 3.26 -11.30 -5.29
CA GLU A 26 2.94 -10.09 -6.04
C GLU A 26 2.54 -8.95 -5.09
N PRO A 27 3.11 -7.74 -5.28
CA PRO A 27 2.71 -6.58 -4.51
C PRO A 27 1.32 -6.10 -4.91
N ALA A 28 0.65 -5.40 -3.98
CA ALA A 28 -0.69 -4.84 -4.14
C ALA A 28 -0.76 -3.36 -3.69
N PHE A 29 0.23 -2.57 -4.10
CA PHE A 29 0.37 -1.15 -3.73
C PHE A 29 -0.59 -0.23 -4.49
N ALA A 30 -0.85 0.96 -3.95
CA ALA A 30 -1.70 1.95 -4.61
C ALA A 30 -1.04 2.50 -5.88
N SER A 31 0.29 2.57 -5.91
CA SER A 31 1.09 2.95 -7.08
C SER A 31 0.95 2.01 -8.29
N GLN A 32 0.34 0.84 -8.14
CA GLN A 32 0.00 -0.03 -9.28
C GLN A 32 -1.26 0.41 -10.03
N CYS A 33 -2.00 1.41 -9.52
CA CYS A 33 -3.12 1.99 -10.25
C CYS A 33 -2.62 2.66 -11.53
N ILE A 34 -3.10 2.19 -12.69
CA ILE A 34 -2.77 2.75 -14.01
C ILE A 34 -3.77 3.81 -14.49
N GLN A 35 -4.63 4.32 -13.60
CA GLN A 35 -5.68 5.29 -13.93
C GLN A 35 -6.62 4.81 -15.05
N CYS A 36 -7.03 3.53 -15.03
CA CYS A 36 -7.93 2.98 -16.04
C CYS A 36 -9.41 3.36 -15.84
N GLU A 37 -9.76 3.95 -14.69
CA GLU A 37 -11.09 4.47 -14.36
C GLU A 37 -12.25 3.44 -14.31
N GLU A 38 -12.02 2.17 -14.63
CA GLU A 38 -13.06 1.11 -14.57
C GLU A 38 -13.73 0.95 -13.19
N CYS A 39 -13.05 1.39 -12.13
CA CYS A 39 -13.56 1.34 -10.76
C CYS A 39 -14.63 2.41 -10.48
N LEU A 40 -14.66 3.52 -11.25
CA LEU A 40 -15.57 4.64 -11.02
C LEU A 40 -17.03 4.22 -11.24
N GLU A 41 -17.32 3.56 -12.35
CA GLU A 41 -18.68 3.07 -12.67
C GLU A 41 -19.16 1.97 -11.70
N LYS A 42 -18.23 1.25 -11.07
CA LYS A 42 -18.52 0.12 -10.18
C LYS A 42 -18.71 0.54 -8.73
N CYS A 43 -18.28 1.74 -8.35
CA CYS A 43 -18.28 2.17 -6.95
C CYS A 43 -19.67 2.68 -6.53
N PRO A 44 -20.42 1.97 -5.66
CA PRO A 44 -21.76 2.41 -5.24
C PRO A 44 -21.75 3.68 -4.38
N GLN A 45 -20.59 4.07 -3.87
CA GLN A 45 -20.38 5.27 -3.07
C GLN A 45 -19.88 6.46 -3.90
N HIS A 46 -19.67 6.27 -5.21
CA HIS A 46 -19.15 7.29 -6.13
C HIS A 46 -17.85 7.92 -5.64
N LEU A 47 -16.91 7.09 -5.18
CA LEU A 47 -15.59 7.54 -4.77
C LEU A 47 -14.71 7.77 -6.00
N GLU A 48 -13.95 8.86 -5.98
CA GLU A 48 -12.87 9.15 -6.93
C GLU A 48 -11.65 8.27 -6.62
N ILE A 49 -11.81 6.94 -6.80
CA ILE A 49 -10.84 5.92 -6.39
C ILE A 49 -9.44 6.20 -6.96
N PRO A 50 -9.25 6.51 -8.26
CA PRO A 50 -7.91 6.77 -8.80
C PRO A 50 -7.22 7.95 -8.11
N THR A 51 -7.95 9.04 -7.82
CA THR A 51 -7.43 10.19 -7.07
C THR A 51 -7.13 9.85 -5.62
N LEU A 52 -7.98 9.06 -4.96
CA LEU A 52 -7.72 8.61 -3.59
C LEU A 52 -6.48 7.71 -3.51
N LEU A 53 -6.25 6.85 -4.51
CA LEU A 53 -5.05 6.02 -4.58
C LEU A 53 -3.78 6.87 -4.75
N GLU A 54 -3.82 7.97 -5.49
CA GLU A 54 -2.70 8.92 -5.54
C GLU A 54 -2.40 9.55 -4.17
N CYS A 55 -3.43 9.86 -3.38
CA CYS A 55 -3.24 10.33 -2.00
C CYS A 55 -2.59 9.24 -1.13
N VAL A 56 -3.00 7.98 -1.29
CA VAL A 56 -2.38 6.84 -0.59
C VAL A 56 -0.91 6.71 -0.95
N VAL A 57 -0.53 6.87 -2.22
CA VAL A 57 0.89 6.86 -2.63
C VAL A 57 1.67 7.94 -1.87
N LYS A 58 1.17 9.18 -1.86
CA LYS A 58 1.85 10.31 -1.20
C LYS A 58 1.98 10.13 0.31
N GLU A 59 0.96 9.59 0.96
CA GLU A 59 0.92 9.48 2.43
C GLU A 59 1.58 8.20 2.96
N LEU A 60 1.42 7.09 2.24
CA LEU A 60 1.81 5.76 2.71
C LEU A 60 2.97 5.15 1.95
N GLU A 61 3.30 5.57 0.72
CA GLU A 61 4.41 5.02 -0.05
C GLU A 61 5.62 5.96 -0.04
N GLU A 62 5.41 7.26 -0.22
CA GLU A 62 6.50 8.21 -0.32
C GLU A 62 6.95 8.75 1.06
N PRO A 63 8.24 9.11 1.22
CA PRO A 63 9.34 8.85 0.28
C PRO A 63 9.97 7.45 0.46
N ASP A 64 9.74 6.81 1.61
CA ASP A 64 10.61 5.73 2.09
C ASP A 64 10.01 4.31 1.94
N LEU A 65 9.20 4.06 0.90
CA LEU A 65 8.61 2.71 0.70
C LEU A 65 9.71 1.66 0.55
N LYS A 66 10.74 1.96 -0.25
CA LYS A 66 11.82 1.02 -0.56
C LYS A 66 12.57 0.59 0.70
N GLU A 67 12.92 1.54 1.55
CA GLU A 67 13.62 1.33 2.82
C GLU A 67 12.79 0.42 3.74
N ARG A 68 11.48 0.66 3.81
CA ARG A 68 10.55 -0.20 4.56
C ARG A 68 10.50 -1.61 3.99
N LEU A 69 10.48 -1.76 2.66
CA LEU A 69 10.50 -3.08 2.01
C LEU A 69 11.81 -3.82 2.25
N ASP A 70 12.94 -3.14 2.23
CA ASP A 70 14.24 -3.75 2.52
C ASP A 70 14.32 -4.23 3.97
N MET A 71 13.75 -3.46 4.91
CA MET A 71 13.59 -3.88 6.30
C MET A 71 12.67 -5.10 6.44
N ILE A 72 11.52 -5.13 5.76
CA ILE A 72 10.60 -6.28 5.78
C ILE A 72 11.28 -7.54 5.22
N LYS A 73 11.97 -7.42 4.08
CA LYS A 73 12.72 -8.54 3.47
C LYS A 73 13.84 -9.05 4.37
N SER A 74 14.49 -8.20 5.16
CA SER A 74 15.54 -8.64 6.09
C SER A 74 14.96 -9.39 7.29
N MET A 75 13.77 -9.02 7.76
CA MET A 75 13.05 -9.72 8.82
C MET A 75 12.62 -11.13 8.37
N PHE A 76 12.03 -11.26 7.17
CA PHE A 76 11.59 -12.56 6.65
C PHE A 76 12.74 -13.47 6.19
N ARG A 77 13.90 -12.94 5.79
CA ARG A 77 15.10 -13.75 5.49
C ARG A 77 15.74 -14.41 6.72
N GLN A 78 15.36 -13.99 7.93
CA GLN A 78 15.88 -14.53 9.19
C GLN A 78 14.97 -15.59 9.81
N THR A 79 13.93 -16.03 9.10
CA THR A 79 13.00 -17.10 9.51
C THR A 79 13.18 -18.31 8.59
#